data_AF-A0A6M5YWC6-F1
#
_entry.id   AF-A0A6M5YWC6-F1
#
_cell.length_a   1.000
_cell.length_b   1.000
_cell.length_c   1.000
_cell.angle_alpha   90.00
_cell.angle_beta   90.00
_cell.angle_gamma   90.00
#
_symmetry.space_group_name_H-M   'P 1'
#
loop_
_entity.id
_entity.type
_entity.pdbx_description
1 polymer ?
#
loop_
_entity_poly.entity_id
_entity_poly.type
_entity_poly.pdbx_seq_one_letter_code
_entity_poly.pdbx_strand_id
1 'polypeptide(L)'
;MTAPDGAAVEPFFAPPDDAGDERLREVEAELADALPVLPLVCRQLTESVECVERAVTGVCGEFQSIADKAIAGVGGGAAGAGGEDHIAAASVTISRLLGRAEEAHNRLGDTARRVESVEADVQAIQAVARTMDSLTRALKVLSINARIEATRAGDAGRSFAVVAGETGKVAVDAARMNQSIHEMADRLGRGVRESAAEIRTRVAEGRRDVEVARAEVEGTLKLLAQTSEGLRGAVAAAAREAEELNRMIGRAVVALQFQDTVSQRVGHVVATLQELNAELARLVPDGVGEEPGGAWRERMSRWFTMAEEHRALEGGGGARTVGDIELF
;
A
#
# COMPACT_ATOMS: atom_id res chain seq x y z
N MET A 1 67.52 -10.35 -113.86
CA MET A 1 68.69 -9.50 -113.57
C MET A 1 68.51 -8.98 -112.15
N THR A 2 69.40 -9.39 -111.24
CA THR A 2 69.79 -8.73 -109.97
C THR A 2 68.70 -8.23 -109.01
N ALA A 3 68.59 -8.90 -107.85
CA ALA A 3 68.20 -8.28 -106.58
C ALA A 3 69.25 -7.22 -106.17
N PRO A 4 68.86 -6.18 -105.41
CA PRO A 4 69.07 -6.18 -103.95
C PRO A 4 67.89 -5.44 -103.25
N ASP A 5 67.74 -5.19 -101.95
CA ASP A 5 68.51 -5.37 -100.72
C ASP A 5 67.55 -5.11 -99.53
N GLY A 6 67.93 -5.54 -98.32
CA GLY A 6 67.80 -4.69 -97.13
C GLY A 6 66.44 -4.48 -96.44
N ALA A 7 66.15 -5.39 -95.50
CA ALA A 7 65.97 -5.13 -94.06
C ALA A 7 64.90 -4.14 -93.50
N ALA A 8 64.27 -4.64 -92.42
CA ALA A 8 63.55 -3.98 -91.33
C ALA A 8 62.06 -3.61 -91.55
N VAL A 9 61.20 -4.57 -91.17
CA VAL A 9 59.84 -4.29 -90.71
C VAL A 9 59.98 -3.62 -89.33
N GLU A 10 59.79 -2.30 -89.25
CA GLU A 10 59.61 -1.62 -87.96
C GLU A 10 58.27 -2.08 -87.33
N PRO A 11 58.25 -2.46 -86.04
CA PRO A 11 57.01 -2.82 -85.38
C PRO A 11 56.14 -1.59 -85.16
N PHE A 12 54.92 -1.62 -85.72
CA PHE A 12 53.84 -0.64 -85.62
C PHE A 12 53.21 -0.57 -84.20
N PHE A 13 53.97 -0.88 -83.15
CA PHE A 13 53.56 -0.65 -81.77
C PHE A 13 54.43 0.46 -81.18
N ALA A 14 53.87 1.66 -81.14
CA ALA A 14 54.37 2.71 -80.26
C ALA A 14 54.35 2.19 -78.80
N PRO A 15 55.36 2.51 -77.97
CA PRO A 15 55.31 2.22 -76.54
C PRO A 15 54.09 2.93 -75.89
N PRO A 16 53.55 2.39 -74.80
CA PRO A 16 52.48 3.04 -74.04
C PRO A 16 52.92 4.47 -73.66
N ASP A 17 51.99 5.41 -73.75
CA ASP A 17 52.19 6.82 -73.39
C ASP A 17 52.58 6.91 -71.89
N ASP A 18 53.82 7.31 -71.58
CA ASP A 18 54.36 7.42 -70.20
C ASP A 18 53.44 8.26 -69.29
N ALA A 19 52.75 9.25 -69.88
CA ALA A 19 51.79 10.10 -69.17
C ALA A 19 50.48 9.36 -68.81
N GLY A 20 50.12 8.30 -69.55
CA GLY A 20 48.99 7.43 -69.23
C GLY A 20 49.30 6.47 -68.09
N ASP A 21 50.51 5.90 -68.08
CA ASP A 21 50.99 5.01 -67.01
C ASP A 21 51.20 5.76 -65.69
N GLU A 22 51.68 7.01 -65.73
CA GLU A 22 51.82 7.86 -64.53
C GLU A 22 50.47 8.20 -63.90
N ARG A 23 49.46 8.56 -64.72
CA ARG A 23 48.09 8.83 -64.23
C ARG A 23 47.39 7.58 -63.74
N LEU A 24 47.66 6.41 -64.33
CA LEU A 24 47.12 5.14 -63.87
C LEU A 24 47.68 4.79 -62.48
N ARG A 25 48.99 4.97 -62.27
CA ARG A 25 49.63 4.77 -60.95
C ARG A 25 49.13 5.74 -59.88
N GLU A 26 48.86 7.00 -60.23
CA GLU A 26 48.25 7.97 -59.31
C GLU A 26 46.84 7.52 -58.87
N VAL A 27 46.02 7.06 -59.82
CA VAL A 27 44.67 6.55 -59.53
C VAL A 27 44.71 5.26 -58.72
N GLU A 28 45.65 4.36 -59.01
CA GLU A 28 45.85 3.13 -58.24
C GLU A 28 46.26 3.43 -56.78
N ALA A 29 47.14 4.42 -56.56
CA ALA A 29 47.55 4.85 -55.23
C ALA A 29 46.40 5.53 -54.45
N GLU A 30 45.64 6.41 -55.09
CA GLU A 30 44.45 7.02 -54.46
C GLU A 30 43.37 5.98 -54.13
N LEU A 31 43.20 4.98 -54.99
CA LEU A 31 42.27 3.87 -54.79
C LEU A 31 42.73 2.97 -53.64
N ALA A 32 44.03 2.64 -53.57
CA ALA A 32 44.63 1.87 -52.47
C ALA A 32 44.43 2.55 -51.10
N ASP A 33 44.53 3.88 -51.05
CA ASP A 33 44.31 4.69 -49.84
C ASP A 33 42.84 4.77 -49.43
N ALA A 34 41.92 4.70 -50.39
CA ALA A 34 40.47 4.83 -50.15
C ALA A 34 39.79 3.48 -49.82
N LEU A 35 40.28 2.37 -50.36
CA LEU A 35 39.65 1.06 -50.21
C LEU A 35 39.43 0.60 -48.76
N PRO A 36 40.37 0.83 -47.81
CA PRO A 36 40.18 0.43 -46.40
C PRO A 36 39.04 1.16 -45.69
N VAL A 37 38.51 2.26 -46.27
CA VAL A 37 37.32 2.96 -45.75
C VAL A 37 36.07 2.09 -45.87
N LEU A 38 35.93 1.31 -46.94
CA LEU A 38 34.72 0.52 -47.19
C LEU A 38 34.52 -0.60 -46.13
N PRO A 39 35.53 -1.43 -45.80
CA PRO A 39 35.43 -2.39 -44.69
C PRO A 39 35.15 -1.73 -43.33
N LEU A 40 35.72 -0.55 -43.07
CA LEU A 40 35.49 0.18 -41.83
C LEU A 40 34.03 0.65 -41.71
N VAL A 41 33.49 1.24 -42.78
CA VAL A 41 32.08 1.68 -42.83
C VAL A 41 31.13 0.47 -42.77
N CYS A 42 31.45 -0.64 -43.43
CA CYS A 42 30.66 -1.88 -43.34
C CYS A 42 30.59 -2.41 -41.90
N ARG A 43 31.71 -2.38 -41.17
CA ARG A 43 31.77 -2.78 -39.76
C ARG A 43 30.91 -1.86 -38.89
N GLN A 44 31.07 -0.54 -39.03
CA GLN A 44 30.28 0.44 -38.28
C GLN A 44 28.77 0.33 -38.54
N LEU A 45 28.37 0.08 -39.80
CA LEU A 45 26.96 -0.16 -40.15
C LEU A 45 26.41 -1.42 -39.50
N THR A 46 27.19 -2.50 -39.49
CA THR A 46 26.80 -3.77 -38.85
C THR A 46 26.66 -3.61 -37.34
N GLU A 47 27.64 -2.98 -36.68
CA GLU A 47 27.61 -2.69 -35.25
C GLU A 47 26.44 -1.77 -34.87
N SER A 48 26.13 -0.77 -35.70
CA SER A 48 25.00 0.13 -35.51
C SER A 48 23.66 -0.60 -35.58
N VAL A 49 23.49 -1.50 -36.56
CA VAL A 49 22.28 -2.34 -36.66
C VAL A 49 22.14 -3.21 -35.42
N GLU A 50 23.17 -3.96 -35.04
CA GLU A 50 23.16 -4.83 -33.85
C GLU A 50 22.87 -4.07 -32.55
N CYS A 51 23.33 -2.82 -32.44
CA CYS A 51 23.03 -1.95 -31.30
C CYS A 51 21.53 -1.60 -31.26
N VAL A 52 20.97 -1.21 -32.41
CA VAL A 52 19.54 -0.90 -32.54
C VAL A 52 18.67 -2.13 -32.26
N GLU A 53 19.01 -3.31 -32.78
CA GLU A 53 18.21 -4.52 -32.55
C GLU A 53 18.14 -4.88 -31.06
N ARG A 54 19.28 -4.82 -30.36
CA ARG A 54 19.37 -5.08 -28.92
C ARG A 54 18.58 -4.06 -28.11
N ALA A 55 18.70 -2.78 -28.44
CA ALA A 55 17.96 -1.71 -27.75
C ALA A 55 16.45 -1.89 -27.90
N VAL A 56 15.95 -2.17 -29.11
CA VAL A 56 14.50 -2.34 -29.36
C VAL A 56 13.97 -3.60 -28.68
N THR A 57 14.70 -4.72 -28.75
CA THR A 57 14.30 -5.97 -28.08
C THR A 57 14.27 -5.81 -26.56
N GLY A 58 15.27 -5.11 -25.99
CA GLY A 58 15.32 -4.82 -24.55
C GLY A 58 14.13 -3.98 -24.07
N VAL A 59 13.84 -2.89 -24.78
CA VAL A 59 12.70 -2.00 -24.46
C VAL A 59 11.37 -2.75 -24.53
N CYS A 60 11.16 -3.61 -25.54
CA CYS A 60 9.95 -4.42 -25.64
C CYS A 60 9.79 -5.41 -24.47
N GLY A 61 10.90 -6.05 -24.06
CA GLY A 61 10.91 -6.96 -22.90
C GLY A 61 10.58 -6.26 -21.58
N GLU A 62 11.12 -5.05 -21.37
CA GLU A 62 10.82 -4.23 -20.20
C GLU A 62 9.33 -3.84 -20.15
N PHE A 63 8.77 -3.37 -21.26
CA PHE A 63 7.35 -3.02 -21.33
C PHE A 63 6.46 -4.23 -21.05
N GLN A 64 6.80 -5.41 -21.59
CA GLN A 64 6.04 -6.63 -21.36
C GLN A 64 6.08 -7.06 -19.89
N SER A 65 7.25 -6.95 -19.24
CA SER A 65 7.37 -7.19 -17.80
C SER A 65 6.53 -6.21 -16.97
N ILE A 66 6.48 -4.93 -17.37
CA ILE A 66 5.68 -3.90 -16.70
C ILE A 66 4.19 -4.22 -16.85
N ALA A 67 3.73 -4.59 -18.05
CA ALA A 67 2.34 -4.95 -18.29
C ALA A 67 1.92 -6.20 -17.50
N ASP A 68 2.74 -7.26 -17.48
CA ASP A 68 2.46 -8.46 -16.70
C ASP A 68 2.32 -8.16 -15.20
N LYS A 69 3.21 -7.32 -14.66
CA LYS A 69 3.14 -6.87 -13.25
C LYS A 69 1.89 -6.02 -12.98
N ALA A 70 1.51 -5.13 -13.90
CA ALA A 70 0.31 -4.32 -13.78
C ALA A 70 -0.97 -5.19 -13.78
N ILE A 71 -1.06 -6.16 -14.68
CA ILE A 71 -2.19 -7.10 -14.77
C ILE A 71 -2.26 -7.99 -13.53
N ALA A 72 -1.13 -8.53 -13.07
CA ALA A 72 -1.08 -9.34 -11.86
C ALA A 72 -1.48 -8.54 -10.60
N GLY A 73 -1.05 -7.28 -10.50
CA GLY A 73 -1.43 -6.38 -9.41
C GLY A 73 -2.92 -6.06 -9.39
N VAL A 74 -3.53 -5.82 -10.55
CA VAL A 74 -4.97 -5.58 -10.71
C VAL A 74 -5.79 -6.84 -10.44
N GLY A 75 -5.36 -8.00 -10.95
CA GLY A 75 -6.01 -9.29 -10.76
C GLY A 75 -6.01 -9.75 -9.29
N GLY A 76 -4.96 -9.44 -8.53
CA GLY A 76 -4.91 -9.66 -7.08
C GLY A 76 -5.83 -8.72 -6.29
N GLY A 77 -6.02 -7.49 -6.76
CA GLY A 77 -6.94 -6.50 -6.16
C GLY A 77 -8.43 -6.76 -6.42
N ALA A 78 -8.76 -7.55 -7.45
CA ALA A 78 -10.13 -7.95 -7.78
C ALA A 78 -10.79 -8.89 -6.74
N ALA A 79 -10.06 -9.31 -5.70
CA ALA A 79 -10.64 -9.90 -4.48
C ALA A 79 -11.51 -8.92 -3.66
N GLY A 80 -11.75 -7.70 -4.17
CA GLY A 80 -12.61 -6.66 -3.58
C GLY A 80 -14.09 -7.04 -3.38
N ALA A 81 -14.56 -8.18 -3.91
CA ALA A 81 -15.89 -8.70 -3.60
C ALA A 81 -16.05 -9.10 -2.12
N GLY A 82 -14.98 -9.57 -1.47
CA GLY A 82 -15.01 -9.89 -0.04
C GLY A 82 -15.03 -8.65 0.88
N GLY A 83 -14.50 -7.52 0.41
CA GLY A 83 -14.40 -6.30 1.21
C GLY A 83 -15.78 -5.74 1.60
N GLU A 84 -16.73 -5.77 0.67
CA GLU A 84 -18.09 -5.25 0.90
C GLU A 84 -18.88 -6.13 1.87
N ASP A 85 -18.77 -7.45 1.71
CA ASP A 85 -19.36 -8.43 2.62
C ASP A 85 -18.76 -8.31 4.03
N HIS A 86 -17.45 -8.07 4.14
CA HIS A 86 -16.79 -7.84 5.42
C HIS A 86 -17.21 -6.52 6.07
N ILE A 87 -17.37 -5.43 5.31
CA ILE A 87 -17.85 -4.14 5.82
C ILE A 87 -19.31 -4.26 6.28
N ALA A 88 -20.16 -4.93 5.50
CA ALA A 88 -21.55 -5.17 5.85
C ALA A 88 -21.66 -6.05 7.12
N ALA A 89 -20.88 -7.13 7.21
CA ALA A 89 -20.83 -8.00 8.38
C ALA A 89 -20.30 -7.28 9.63
N ALA A 90 -19.27 -6.43 9.46
CA ALA A 90 -18.75 -5.60 10.54
C ALA A 90 -19.81 -4.60 11.01
N SER A 91 -20.50 -3.92 10.10
CA SER A 91 -21.58 -2.99 10.41
C SER A 91 -22.69 -3.66 11.23
N VAL A 92 -23.19 -4.82 10.80
CA VAL A 92 -24.21 -5.59 11.53
C VAL A 92 -23.72 -6.00 12.92
N THR A 93 -22.47 -6.47 13.02
CA THR A 93 -21.90 -6.90 14.31
C THR A 93 -21.79 -5.72 15.27
N ILE A 94 -21.32 -4.57 14.79
CA ILE A 94 -21.15 -3.38 15.62
C ILE A 94 -22.51 -2.80 16.03
N SER A 95 -23.50 -2.73 15.14
CA SER A 95 -24.87 -2.32 15.50
C SER A 95 -25.46 -3.23 16.60
N ARG A 96 -25.19 -4.54 16.53
CA ARG A 96 -25.61 -5.48 17.58
C ARG A 96 -24.90 -5.21 18.92
N LEU A 97 -23.61 -4.87 18.90
CA LEU A 97 -22.87 -4.53 20.11
C LEU A 97 -23.36 -3.23 20.74
N LEU A 98 -23.65 -2.20 19.93
CA LEU A 98 -24.28 -0.96 20.39
C LEU A 98 -25.65 -1.21 21.03
N GLY A 99 -26.50 -2.02 20.39
CA GLY A 99 -27.79 -2.39 20.96
C GLY A 99 -27.67 -3.14 22.30
N ARG A 100 -26.65 -4.00 22.45
CA ARG A 100 -26.35 -4.66 23.74
C ARG A 100 -25.88 -3.67 24.80
N ALA A 101 -25.10 -2.66 24.43
CA ALA A 101 -24.65 -1.62 25.35
C ALA A 101 -25.84 -0.75 25.82
N GLU A 102 -26.74 -0.38 24.91
CA GLU A 102 -28.00 0.32 25.24
C GLU A 102 -28.88 -0.52 26.17
N GLU A 103 -29.03 -1.81 25.91
CA GLU A 103 -29.80 -2.71 26.78
C GLU A 103 -29.17 -2.81 28.18
N ALA A 104 -27.85 -2.96 28.26
CA ALA A 104 -27.12 -2.98 29.53
C ALA A 104 -27.30 -1.66 30.30
N HIS A 105 -27.27 -0.53 29.60
CA HIS A 105 -27.51 0.79 30.18
C HIS A 105 -28.94 0.93 30.73
N ASN A 106 -29.94 0.47 29.99
CA ASN A 106 -31.34 0.48 30.45
C ASN A 106 -31.54 -0.39 31.71
N ARG A 107 -30.90 -1.56 31.78
CA ARG A 107 -30.92 -2.42 32.98
C ARG A 107 -30.29 -1.74 34.20
N LEU A 108 -29.29 -0.89 33.99
CA LEU A 108 -28.71 -0.08 35.06
C LEU A 108 -29.71 0.99 35.55
N GLY A 109 -30.47 1.60 34.65
CA GLY A 109 -31.58 2.50 34.99
C GLY A 109 -32.68 1.81 35.80
N ASP A 110 -33.04 0.57 35.46
CA ASP A 110 -33.97 -0.25 36.25
C ASP A 110 -33.43 -0.53 37.66
N THR A 111 -32.13 -0.79 37.76
CA THR A 111 -31.46 -1.02 39.03
C THR A 111 -31.49 0.25 39.89
N ALA A 112 -31.32 1.44 39.30
CA ALA A 112 -31.46 2.72 39.99
C ALA A 112 -32.86 2.88 40.61
N ARG A 113 -33.91 2.62 39.84
CA ARG A 113 -35.32 2.67 40.31
C ARG A 113 -35.59 1.68 41.45
N ARG A 114 -35.00 0.49 41.38
CA ARG A 114 -35.09 -0.50 42.47
C ARG A 114 -34.43 -0.01 43.75
N VAL A 115 -33.28 0.65 43.65
CA VAL A 115 -32.58 1.21 44.82
C VAL A 115 -33.37 2.37 45.43
N GLU A 116 -34.00 3.23 44.62
CA GLU A 116 -34.92 4.27 45.10
C GLU A 116 -36.11 3.67 45.87
N SER A 117 -36.68 2.56 45.39
CA SER A 117 -37.73 1.84 46.12
C SER A 117 -37.24 1.31 47.47
N VAL A 118 -36.04 0.74 47.53
CA VAL A 118 -35.44 0.28 48.79
C VAL A 118 -35.19 1.45 49.74
N GLU A 119 -34.78 2.62 49.23
CA GLU A 119 -34.63 3.82 50.06
C GLU A 119 -35.96 4.24 50.71
N ALA A 120 -37.06 4.20 49.95
CA ALA A 120 -38.40 4.47 50.48
C ALA A 120 -38.82 3.46 51.56
N ASP A 121 -38.54 2.16 51.35
CA ASP A 121 -38.83 1.11 52.34
C ASP A 121 -38.04 1.34 53.64
N VAL A 122 -36.77 1.74 53.55
CA VAL A 122 -35.95 2.08 54.73
C VAL A 122 -36.54 3.26 55.49
N GLN A 123 -37.00 4.31 54.80
CA GLN A 123 -37.65 5.46 55.43
C GLN A 123 -38.95 5.06 56.13
N ALA A 124 -39.73 4.13 55.54
CA ALA A 124 -40.92 3.57 56.16
C ALA A 124 -40.59 2.78 57.44
N ILE A 125 -39.54 1.96 57.43
CA ILE A 125 -39.06 1.24 58.62
C ILE A 125 -38.67 2.22 59.74
N GLN A 126 -37.93 3.28 59.42
CA GLN A 126 -37.59 4.33 60.39
C GLN A 126 -38.82 5.02 60.98
N ALA A 127 -39.86 5.24 60.18
CA ALA A 127 -41.13 5.80 60.65
C ALA A 127 -41.84 4.84 61.63
N VAL A 128 -41.93 3.55 61.29
CA VAL A 128 -42.51 2.53 62.18
C VAL A 128 -41.73 2.41 63.49
N ALA A 129 -40.40 2.43 63.43
CA ALA A 129 -39.54 2.41 64.62
C ALA A 129 -39.81 3.63 65.54
N ARG A 130 -39.99 4.84 64.97
CA ARG A 130 -40.38 6.02 65.75
C ARG A 130 -41.75 5.85 66.44
N THR A 131 -42.72 5.26 65.75
CA THR A 131 -44.03 4.95 66.35
C THR A 131 -43.91 3.93 67.48
N MET A 132 -43.09 2.89 67.30
CA MET A 132 -42.82 1.90 68.35
C MET A 132 -42.17 2.52 69.59
N ASP A 133 -41.29 3.51 69.45
CA ASP A 133 -40.74 4.21 70.63
C ASP A 133 -41.84 4.88 71.46
N SER A 134 -42.82 5.51 70.79
CA SER A 134 -43.96 6.15 71.48
C SER A 134 -44.83 5.12 72.20
N LEU A 135 -45.10 3.98 71.56
CA LEU A 135 -45.87 2.88 72.14
C LEU A 135 -45.16 2.29 73.36
N THR A 136 -43.84 2.08 73.24
CA THR A 136 -43.05 1.47 74.30
C THR A 136 -42.91 2.39 75.51
N ARG A 137 -42.79 3.70 75.29
CA ARG A 137 -42.87 4.72 76.36
C ARG A 137 -44.24 4.72 77.04
N ALA A 138 -45.33 4.67 76.28
CA ALA A 138 -46.68 4.61 76.84
C ALA A 138 -46.89 3.33 77.68
N LEU A 139 -46.47 2.16 77.19
CA LEU A 139 -46.48 0.90 77.92
C LEU A 139 -45.65 0.98 79.20
N LYS A 140 -44.48 1.62 79.16
CA LYS A 140 -43.64 1.80 80.34
C LYS A 140 -44.35 2.65 81.41
N VAL A 141 -44.94 3.77 81.03
CA VAL A 141 -45.72 4.62 81.95
C VAL A 141 -46.92 3.87 82.52
N LEU A 142 -47.65 3.14 81.67
CA LEU A 142 -48.78 2.32 82.10
C LEU A 142 -48.38 1.26 83.12
N SER A 143 -47.25 0.57 82.90
CA SER A 143 -46.71 -0.43 83.83
C SER A 143 -46.34 0.18 85.18
N ILE A 144 -45.81 1.40 85.18
CA ILE A 144 -45.45 2.12 86.41
C ILE A 144 -46.71 2.52 87.17
N ASN A 145 -47.71 3.09 86.48
CA ASN A 145 -48.98 3.49 87.09
C ASN A 145 -49.71 2.27 87.67
N ALA A 146 -49.76 1.15 86.94
CA ALA A 146 -50.34 -0.10 87.43
C ALA A 146 -49.62 -0.64 88.66
N ARG A 147 -48.28 -0.54 88.70
CA ARG A 147 -47.48 -0.96 89.85
C ARG A 147 -47.70 -0.08 91.09
N ILE A 148 -47.86 1.23 90.90
CA ILE A 148 -48.21 2.16 91.98
C ILE A 148 -49.59 1.79 92.56
N GLU A 149 -50.59 1.59 91.70
CA GLU A 149 -51.95 1.27 92.16
C GLU A 149 -52.03 -0.10 92.83
N ALA A 150 -51.29 -1.09 92.32
CA ALA A 150 -51.15 -2.39 92.97
C ALA A 150 -50.49 -2.29 94.36
N THR A 151 -49.55 -1.37 94.55
CA THR A 151 -48.94 -1.09 95.86
C THR A 151 -49.94 -0.42 96.80
N ARG A 152 -50.76 0.50 96.27
CA ARG A 152 -51.79 1.23 97.02
C ARG A 152 -52.94 0.33 97.49
N ALA A 153 -53.30 -0.69 96.72
CA ALA A 153 -54.29 -1.70 97.08
C ALA A 153 -53.80 -2.72 98.13
N GLY A 154 -52.52 -2.67 98.54
CA GLY A 154 -51.95 -3.52 99.57
C GLY A 154 -52.04 -5.01 99.23
N ASP A 155 -52.58 -5.81 100.15
CA ASP A 155 -52.66 -7.27 100.02
C ASP A 155 -53.52 -7.74 98.83
N ALA A 156 -54.55 -6.98 98.46
CA ALA A 156 -55.41 -7.26 97.31
C ALA A 156 -54.72 -6.99 95.95
N GLY A 157 -53.66 -6.17 95.93
CA GLY A 157 -52.93 -5.78 94.73
C GLY A 157 -51.73 -6.67 94.38
N ARG A 158 -51.37 -7.66 95.22
CA ARG A 158 -50.15 -8.48 95.03
C ARG A 158 -50.05 -9.14 93.65
N SER A 159 -51.13 -9.73 93.15
CA SER A 159 -51.14 -10.38 91.83
C SER A 159 -51.00 -9.35 90.69
N PHE A 160 -51.64 -8.19 90.80
CA PHE A 160 -51.51 -7.08 89.86
C PHE A 160 -50.10 -6.47 89.86
N ALA A 161 -49.42 -6.42 91.01
CA ALA A 161 -48.05 -5.93 91.11
C ALA A 161 -47.06 -6.80 90.29
N VAL A 162 -47.26 -8.12 90.28
CA VAL A 162 -46.46 -9.06 89.46
C VAL A 162 -46.70 -8.81 87.97
N VAL A 163 -47.95 -8.69 87.54
CA VAL A 163 -48.30 -8.41 86.13
C VAL A 163 -47.75 -7.06 85.68
N ALA A 164 -47.85 -6.03 86.51
CA ALA A 164 -47.30 -4.71 86.22
C ALA A 164 -45.75 -4.73 86.13
N GLY A 165 -45.09 -5.52 86.99
CA GLY A 165 -43.65 -5.75 86.93
C GLY A 165 -43.23 -6.43 85.63
N GLU A 166 -43.94 -7.47 85.20
CA GLU A 166 -43.64 -8.19 83.96
C GLU A 166 -43.93 -7.35 82.72
N THR A 167 -45.04 -6.62 82.70
CA THR A 167 -45.36 -5.64 81.64
C THR A 167 -44.26 -4.57 81.54
N GLY A 168 -43.73 -4.13 82.69
CA GLY A 168 -42.65 -3.15 82.74
C GLY A 168 -41.30 -3.68 82.26
N LYS A 169 -41.05 -4.99 82.34
CA LYS A 169 -39.89 -5.65 81.72
C LYS A 169 -40.08 -5.78 80.21
N VAL A 170 -41.25 -6.26 79.76
CA VAL A 170 -41.60 -6.35 78.33
C VAL A 170 -41.44 -5.00 77.63
N ALA A 171 -41.86 -3.90 78.27
CA ALA A 171 -41.64 -2.55 77.73
C ALA A 171 -40.14 -2.20 77.61
N VAL A 172 -39.29 -2.58 78.56
CA VAL A 172 -37.84 -2.32 78.47
C VAL A 172 -37.19 -3.15 77.37
N ASP A 173 -37.57 -4.43 77.25
CA ASP A 173 -37.04 -5.32 76.23
C ASP A 173 -37.50 -4.90 74.83
N ALA A 174 -38.76 -4.50 74.67
CA ALA A 174 -39.28 -3.91 73.43
C ALA A 174 -38.53 -2.62 73.05
N ALA A 175 -38.19 -1.76 74.03
CA ALA A 175 -37.44 -0.53 73.76
C ALA A 175 -36.02 -0.83 73.27
N ARG A 176 -35.37 -1.83 73.86
CA ARG A 176 -34.05 -2.30 73.43
C ARG A 176 -34.10 -2.88 72.01
N MET A 177 -35.10 -3.71 71.72
CA MET A 177 -35.32 -4.27 70.38
C MET A 177 -35.51 -3.15 69.36
N ASN A 178 -36.33 -2.14 69.70
CA ASN A 178 -36.61 -1.01 68.82
C ASN A 178 -35.37 -0.13 68.57
N GLN A 179 -34.51 0.04 69.57
CA GLN A 179 -33.21 0.70 69.41
C GLN A 179 -32.32 -0.05 68.40
N SER A 180 -32.29 -1.39 68.46
CA SER A 180 -31.55 -2.20 67.46
C SER A 180 -32.14 -2.07 66.05
N ILE A 181 -33.46 -1.90 65.92
CA ILE A 181 -34.12 -1.63 64.63
C ILE A 181 -33.67 -0.27 64.08
N HIS A 182 -33.63 0.79 64.91
CA HIS A 182 -33.11 2.10 64.49
C HIS A 182 -31.69 2.03 63.96
N GLU A 183 -30.78 1.38 64.71
CA GLU A 183 -29.38 1.24 64.28
C GLU A 183 -29.25 0.46 62.97
N MET A 184 -30.07 -0.57 62.77
CA MET A 184 -30.08 -1.35 61.53
C MET A 184 -30.63 -0.53 60.36
N ALA A 185 -31.73 0.19 60.57
CA ALA A 185 -32.34 1.04 59.54
C ALA A 185 -31.41 2.20 59.15
N ASP A 186 -30.69 2.80 60.09
CA ASP A 186 -29.70 3.86 59.81
C ASP A 186 -28.49 3.33 59.05
N ARG A 187 -27.98 2.14 59.40
CA ARG A 187 -26.91 1.49 58.63
C ARG A 187 -27.37 1.19 57.21
N LEU A 188 -28.55 0.59 57.05
CA LEU A 188 -29.12 0.26 55.75
C LEU A 188 -29.38 1.51 54.92
N GLY A 189 -29.95 2.56 55.52
CA GLY A 189 -30.22 3.83 54.85
C GLY A 189 -28.97 4.60 54.43
N ARG A 190 -27.84 4.43 55.11
CA ARG A 190 -26.54 4.94 54.63
C ARG A 190 -26.05 4.16 53.41
N GLY A 191 -26.03 2.82 53.48
CA GLY A 191 -25.56 1.98 52.38
C GLY A 191 -26.41 2.12 51.11
N VAL A 192 -27.73 2.25 51.26
CA VAL A 192 -28.65 2.48 50.14
C VAL A 192 -28.42 3.84 49.50
N ARG A 193 -28.24 4.92 50.27
CA ARG A 193 -27.95 6.26 49.73
C ARG A 193 -26.62 6.32 48.98
N GLU A 194 -25.59 5.67 49.52
CA GLU A 194 -24.29 5.55 48.86
C GLU A 194 -24.42 4.79 47.53
N SER A 195 -25.10 3.64 47.54
CA SER A 195 -25.38 2.84 46.34
C SER A 195 -26.21 3.63 45.32
N ALA A 196 -27.20 4.40 45.76
CA ALA A 196 -28.05 5.22 44.90
C ALA A 196 -27.26 6.36 44.25
N ALA A 197 -26.31 6.97 44.97
CA ALA A 197 -25.42 7.98 44.42
C ALA A 197 -24.49 7.37 43.36
N GLU A 198 -23.86 6.24 43.66
CA GLU A 198 -22.98 5.54 42.73
C GLU A 198 -23.71 5.11 41.45
N ILE A 199 -24.89 4.49 41.59
CA ILE A 199 -25.68 4.05 40.42
C ILE A 199 -26.11 5.25 39.58
N ARG A 200 -26.54 6.37 40.18
CA ARG A 200 -26.91 7.57 39.41
C ARG A 200 -25.75 8.11 38.60
N THR A 201 -24.55 8.15 39.17
CA THR A 201 -23.33 8.53 38.45
C THR A 201 -23.06 7.58 37.29
N ARG A 202 -23.08 6.27 37.53
CA ARG A 202 -22.84 5.25 36.49
C ARG A 202 -23.90 5.26 35.38
N VAL A 203 -25.16 5.59 35.69
CA VAL A 203 -26.20 5.80 34.67
C VAL A 203 -25.86 7.04 33.83
N ALA A 204 -25.52 8.17 34.45
CA ALA A 204 -25.18 9.38 33.71
C ALA A 204 -23.94 9.21 32.81
N GLU A 205 -22.92 8.50 33.29
CA GLU A 205 -21.71 8.15 32.55
C GLU A 205 -22.00 7.16 31.43
N GLY A 206 -22.64 6.03 31.74
CA GLY A 206 -22.95 4.99 30.76
C GLY A 206 -23.81 5.48 29.60
N ARG A 207 -24.70 6.46 29.81
CA ARG A 207 -25.45 7.09 28.71
C ARG A 207 -24.52 7.85 27.76
N ARG A 208 -23.60 8.64 28.30
CA ARG A 208 -22.62 9.37 27.49
C ARG A 208 -21.71 8.42 26.73
N ASP A 209 -21.23 7.37 27.38
CA ASP A 209 -20.34 6.40 26.76
C ASP A 209 -21.01 5.70 25.57
N VAL A 210 -22.29 5.34 25.70
CA VAL A 210 -23.08 4.77 24.59
C VAL A 210 -23.27 5.76 23.45
N GLU A 211 -23.56 7.04 23.75
CA GLU A 211 -23.70 8.08 22.72
C GLU A 211 -22.39 8.35 21.98
N VAL A 212 -21.27 8.43 22.69
CA VAL A 212 -19.93 8.60 22.10
C VAL A 212 -19.55 7.40 21.25
N ALA A 213 -19.69 6.18 21.78
CA ALA A 213 -19.39 4.95 21.05
C ALA A 213 -20.23 4.86 19.76
N ARG A 214 -21.50 5.25 19.81
CA ARG A 214 -22.37 5.28 18.62
C ARG A 214 -21.83 6.25 17.56
N ALA A 215 -21.45 7.45 17.95
CA ALA A 215 -20.92 8.46 17.01
C ALA A 215 -19.59 8.02 16.39
N GLU A 216 -18.69 7.44 17.20
CA GLU A 216 -17.40 6.90 16.71
C GLU A 216 -17.59 5.73 15.73
N VAL A 217 -18.50 4.82 16.04
CA VAL A 217 -18.87 3.71 15.15
C VAL A 217 -19.41 4.23 13.83
N GLU A 218 -20.35 5.18 13.85
CA GLU A 218 -20.93 5.72 12.64
C GLU A 218 -19.87 6.43 11.77
N GLY A 219 -18.97 7.18 12.41
CA GLY A 219 -17.85 7.83 11.74
C GLY A 219 -16.86 6.83 11.10
N THR A 220 -16.49 5.79 11.83
CA THR A 220 -15.56 4.76 11.34
C THR A 220 -16.17 3.93 10.20
N LEU A 221 -17.44 3.54 10.29
CA LEU A 221 -18.14 2.86 9.20
C LEU A 221 -18.23 3.72 7.94
N LYS A 222 -18.50 5.03 8.09
CA LYS A 222 -18.51 5.96 6.97
C LYS A 222 -17.14 6.10 6.31
N LEU A 223 -16.08 6.23 7.11
CA LEU A 223 -14.70 6.29 6.59
C LEU A 223 -14.34 5.00 5.86
N LEU A 224 -14.70 3.84 6.41
CA LEU A 224 -14.43 2.54 5.81
C LEU A 224 -15.18 2.35 4.48
N ALA A 225 -16.42 2.82 4.39
CA ALA A 225 -17.16 2.82 3.13
C ALA A 225 -16.49 3.72 2.08
N GLN A 226 -16.02 4.90 2.47
CA GLN A 226 -15.31 5.83 1.58
C GLN A 226 -13.98 5.26 1.10
N THR A 227 -13.19 4.63 1.97
CA THR A 227 -11.92 4.01 1.58
C THR A 227 -12.14 2.80 0.67
N SER A 228 -13.18 2.01 0.92
CA SER A 228 -13.54 0.90 0.05
C SER A 228 -13.93 1.37 -1.36
N GLU A 229 -14.70 2.44 -1.47
CA GLU A 229 -15.06 3.01 -2.77
C GLU A 229 -13.85 3.63 -3.48
N GLY A 230 -13.00 4.35 -2.74
CA GLY A 230 -11.75 4.89 -3.27
C GLY A 230 -10.82 3.80 -3.80
N LEU A 231 -10.72 2.67 -3.09
CA LEU A 231 -9.93 1.52 -3.51
C LEU A 231 -10.48 0.90 -4.81
N ARG A 232 -11.80 0.81 -4.97
CA ARG A 232 -12.41 0.36 -6.23
C ARG A 232 -12.07 1.28 -7.38
N GLY A 233 -12.17 2.59 -7.16
CA GLY A 233 -11.77 3.58 -8.16
C GLY A 233 -10.32 3.40 -8.59
N ALA A 234 -9.42 3.19 -7.64
CA ALA A 234 -8.00 2.96 -7.91
C ALA A 234 -7.75 1.65 -8.68
N VAL A 235 -8.40 0.54 -8.29
CA VAL A 235 -8.30 -0.74 -9.02
C VAL A 235 -8.82 -0.63 -10.44
N ALA A 236 -9.97 0.06 -10.64
CA ALA A 236 -10.53 0.28 -11.96
C ALA A 236 -9.64 1.18 -12.84
N ALA A 237 -9.01 2.21 -12.26
CA ALA A 237 -8.05 3.06 -12.97
C ALA A 237 -6.81 2.25 -13.38
N ALA A 238 -6.23 1.47 -12.45
CA ALA A 238 -5.09 0.60 -12.74
C ALA A 238 -5.41 -0.45 -13.83
N ALA A 239 -6.63 -1.00 -13.85
CA ALA A 239 -7.07 -1.89 -14.91
C ALA A 239 -7.05 -1.22 -16.30
N ARG A 240 -7.52 0.02 -16.39
CA ARG A 240 -7.50 0.80 -17.65
C ARG A 240 -6.07 1.13 -18.09
N GLU A 241 -5.18 1.48 -17.16
CA GLU A 241 -3.77 1.72 -17.44
C GLU A 241 -3.08 0.44 -17.96
N ALA A 242 -3.39 -0.72 -17.37
CA ALA A 242 -2.87 -2.00 -17.84
C ALA A 242 -3.34 -2.34 -19.26
N GLU A 243 -4.60 -2.07 -19.61
CA GLU A 243 -5.11 -2.22 -20.98
C GLU A 243 -4.43 -1.27 -21.97
N GLU A 244 -4.16 -0.02 -21.57
CA GLU A 244 -3.42 0.94 -22.37
C GLU A 244 -1.97 0.49 -22.62
N LEU A 245 -1.29 0.00 -21.59
CA LEU A 245 0.05 -0.58 -21.70
C LEU A 245 0.07 -1.75 -22.70
N ASN A 246 -0.88 -2.68 -22.60
CA ASN A 246 -1.02 -3.78 -23.57
C ASN A 246 -1.18 -3.28 -25.01
N ARG A 247 -1.99 -2.24 -25.22
CA ARG A 247 -2.16 -1.62 -26.54
C ARG A 247 -0.89 -0.93 -27.03
N MET A 248 -0.10 -0.32 -26.14
CA MET A 248 1.20 0.24 -26.48
C MET A 248 2.21 -0.84 -26.87
N ILE A 249 2.25 -1.97 -26.16
CA ILE A 249 3.09 -3.12 -26.50
C ILE A 249 2.72 -3.67 -27.87
N GLY A 250 1.43 -3.82 -28.17
CA GLY A 250 0.98 -4.25 -29.50
C GLY A 250 1.50 -3.34 -30.62
N ARG A 251 1.58 -2.02 -30.39
CA ARG A 251 2.17 -1.07 -31.34
C ARG A 251 3.70 -1.18 -31.42
N ALA A 252 4.38 -1.42 -30.29
CA ALA A 252 5.83 -1.62 -30.26
C ALA A 252 6.25 -2.89 -31.02
N VAL A 253 5.47 -3.97 -30.93
CA VAL A 253 5.69 -5.20 -31.71
C VAL A 253 5.55 -4.96 -33.21
N VAL A 254 4.64 -4.08 -33.64
CA VAL A 254 4.56 -3.66 -35.05
C VAL A 254 5.78 -2.80 -35.42
N ALA A 255 6.28 -1.95 -34.53
CA ALA A 255 7.50 -1.16 -34.76
C ALA A 255 8.75 -2.03 -34.94
N LEU A 256 8.84 -3.16 -34.24
CA LEU A 256 9.91 -4.16 -34.44
C LEU A 256 9.98 -4.66 -35.89
N GLN A 257 8.85 -4.79 -36.60
CA GLN A 257 8.86 -5.21 -38.01
C GLN A 257 9.51 -4.17 -38.94
N PHE A 258 9.35 -2.88 -38.63
CA PHE A 258 10.06 -1.83 -39.35
C PHE A 258 11.57 -1.90 -39.09
N GLN A 259 11.98 -2.20 -37.86
CA GLN A 259 13.38 -2.39 -37.52
C GLN A 259 14.00 -3.59 -38.25
N ASP A 260 13.32 -4.74 -38.33
CA ASP A 260 13.76 -5.90 -39.12
C ASP A 260 13.92 -5.54 -40.60
N THR A 261 12.98 -4.78 -41.16
CA THR A 261 13.08 -4.29 -42.55
C THR A 261 14.29 -3.36 -42.75
N VAL A 262 14.60 -2.49 -41.78
CA VAL A 262 15.78 -1.60 -41.83
C VAL A 262 17.07 -2.43 -41.73
N SER A 263 17.12 -3.39 -40.82
CA SER A 263 18.25 -4.32 -40.65
C SER A 263 18.58 -5.05 -41.96
N GLN A 264 17.56 -5.62 -42.62
CA GLN A 264 17.72 -6.28 -43.92
C GLN A 264 18.25 -5.34 -45.00
N ARG A 265 17.72 -4.11 -45.09
CA ARG A 265 18.17 -3.13 -46.08
C ARG A 265 19.63 -2.72 -45.85
N VAL A 266 20.02 -2.50 -44.59
CA VAL A 266 21.42 -2.19 -44.26
C VAL A 266 22.31 -3.39 -44.55
N GLY A 267 21.87 -4.62 -44.26
CA GLY A 267 22.57 -5.85 -44.63
C GLY A 267 22.84 -5.96 -46.13
N HIS A 268 21.85 -5.63 -46.99
CA HIS A 268 22.04 -5.58 -48.44
C HIS A 268 23.05 -4.49 -48.86
N VAL A 269 23.01 -3.32 -48.22
CA VAL A 269 23.98 -2.25 -48.48
C VAL A 269 25.38 -2.70 -48.11
N VAL A 270 25.57 -3.31 -46.93
CA VAL A 270 26.85 -3.86 -46.48
C VAL A 270 27.36 -4.92 -47.47
N ALA A 271 26.52 -5.87 -47.89
CA ALA A 271 26.90 -6.88 -48.86
C ALA A 271 27.35 -6.26 -50.20
N THR A 272 26.61 -5.27 -50.71
CA THR A 272 26.94 -4.57 -51.95
C THR A 272 28.26 -3.79 -51.83
N LEU A 273 28.49 -3.13 -50.68
CA LEU A 273 29.74 -2.41 -50.42
C LEU A 273 30.94 -3.37 -50.32
N GLN A 274 30.74 -4.56 -49.74
CA GLN A 274 31.77 -5.60 -49.69
C GLN A 274 32.10 -6.15 -51.08
N GLU A 275 31.10 -6.39 -51.92
CA GLU A 275 31.29 -6.80 -53.32
C GLU A 275 32.01 -5.71 -54.13
N LEU A 276 31.59 -4.46 -54.00
CA LEU A 276 32.25 -3.33 -54.65
C LEU A 276 33.71 -3.19 -54.20
N ASN A 277 33.96 -3.32 -52.89
CA ASN A 277 35.30 -3.29 -52.34
C ASN A 277 36.18 -4.41 -52.92
N ALA A 278 35.63 -5.62 -53.07
CA ALA A 278 36.35 -6.75 -53.64
C ALA A 278 36.68 -6.56 -55.14
N GLU A 279 35.77 -5.98 -55.92
CA GLU A 279 36.03 -5.67 -57.34
C GLU A 279 37.04 -4.54 -57.50
N LEU A 280 36.93 -3.47 -56.71
CA LEU A 280 37.88 -2.36 -56.74
C LEU A 280 39.27 -2.78 -56.25
N ALA A 281 39.37 -3.66 -55.26
CA ALA A 281 40.64 -4.20 -54.78
C ALA A 281 41.39 -5.02 -55.85
N ARG A 282 40.70 -5.60 -56.83
CA ARG A 282 41.34 -6.28 -57.98
C ARG A 282 42.03 -5.32 -58.95
N LEU A 283 41.67 -4.05 -58.92
CA LEU A 283 42.24 -3.01 -59.77
C LEU A 283 43.51 -2.38 -59.16
N VAL A 284 43.95 -2.83 -57.98
CA VAL A 284 45.15 -2.34 -57.28
C VAL A 284 46.20 -3.46 -57.24
N PRO A 285 47.25 -3.42 -58.08
CA PRO A 285 48.23 -4.49 -58.21
C PRO A 285 49.15 -4.65 -56.98
N ASP A 286 49.50 -3.55 -56.31
CA ASP A 286 50.46 -3.50 -55.20
C ASP A 286 49.86 -3.88 -53.84
N GLY A 287 48.59 -4.31 -53.84
CA GLY A 287 47.84 -4.64 -52.64
C GLY A 287 47.24 -3.41 -51.95
N VAL A 288 46.26 -3.67 -51.10
CA VAL A 288 45.54 -2.65 -50.34
C VAL A 288 46.05 -2.69 -48.90
N GLY A 289 46.36 -1.52 -48.32
CA GLY A 289 46.73 -1.42 -46.90
C GLY A 289 45.59 -1.83 -45.96
N GLU A 290 45.89 -2.12 -44.69
CA GLU A 290 44.83 -2.43 -43.69
C GLU A 290 44.11 -1.17 -43.17
N GLU A 291 44.72 0.01 -43.33
CA GLU A 291 44.20 1.28 -42.81
C GLU A 291 43.97 2.31 -43.91
N PRO A 292 42.97 3.19 -43.77
CA PRO A 292 42.76 4.28 -44.72
C PRO A 292 43.96 5.22 -44.80
N GLY A 293 44.19 5.78 -45.99
CA GLY A 293 45.21 6.81 -46.19
C GLY A 293 45.03 8.01 -45.26
N GLY A 294 46.11 8.73 -44.96
CA GLY A 294 46.09 9.84 -43.99
C GLY A 294 45.05 10.93 -44.32
N ALA A 295 44.86 11.22 -45.61
CA ALA A 295 43.84 12.18 -46.08
C ALA A 295 42.40 11.68 -45.85
N TRP A 296 42.17 10.37 -45.97
CA TRP A 296 40.86 9.76 -45.68
C TRP A 296 40.59 9.69 -44.19
N ARG A 297 41.60 9.40 -43.37
CA ARG A 297 41.47 9.47 -41.90
C ARG A 297 41.09 10.86 -41.42
N GLU A 298 41.74 11.91 -41.93
CA GLU A 298 41.38 13.29 -41.59
C GLU A 298 39.97 13.67 -42.07
N ARG A 299 39.53 13.12 -43.21
CA ARG A 299 38.17 13.38 -43.73
C ARG A 299 37.10 12.69 -42.89
N MET A 300 37.33 11.44 -42.51
CA MET A 300 36.40 10.66 -41.69
C MET A 300 36.29 11.20 -40.26
N SER A 301 37.40 11.65 -39.66
CA SER A 301 37.40 12.22 -38.31
C SER A 301 36.54 13.48 -38.18
N ARG A 302 36.27 14.19 -39.28
CA ARG A 302 35.37 15.35 -39.31
C ARG A 302 33.89 15.00 -39.14
N TRP A 303 33.50 13.77 -39.49
CA TRP A 303 32.11 13.30 -39.36
C TRP A 303 31.90 12.42 -38.12
N PHE A 304 32.99 11.89 -37.56
CA PHE A 304 32.95 11.09 -36.34
C PHE A 304 32.77 11.97 -35.11
N THR A 305 31.78 11.62 -34.31
CA THR A 305 31.38 12.36 -33.11
C THR A 305 31.63 11.56 -31.84
N MET A 306 31.68 10.23 -31.95
CA MET A 306 31.84 9.32 -30.81
C MET A 306 33.28 8.84 -30.68
N ALA A 307 33.79 8.77 -29.44
CA ALA A 307 35.15 8.30 -29.13
C ALA A 307 35.43 6.86 -29.63
N GLU A 308 34.39 6.10 -29.92
CA GLU A 308 34.46 4.75 -30.49
C GLU A 308 34.69 4.77 -32.00
N GLU A 309 34.07 5.71 -32.72
CA GLU A 309 34.29 5.90 -34.16
C GLU A 309 35.72 6.34 -34.43
N HIS A 310 36.26 7.22 -33.59
CA HIS A 310 37.66 7.64 -33.63
C HIS A 310 38.63 6.49 -33.30
N ARG A 311 38.31 5.63 -32.34
CA ARG A 311 39.11 4.42 -32.03
C ARG A 311 39.09 3.37 -33.14
N ALA A 312 37.95 3.18 -33.80
CA ALA A 312 37.81 2.26 -34.92
C ALA A 312 38.64 2.71 -36.15
N LEU A 313 38.87 4.02 -36.29
CA LEU A 313 39.73 4.64 -37.31
C LEU A 313 41.23 4.39 -37.08
N GLU A 314 41.66 4.20 -35.82
CA GLU A 314 43.06 4.02 -35.40
C GLU A 314 43.50 2.54 -35.30
N GLY A 315 42.73 1.60 -35.88
CA GLY A 315 43.09 0.17 -35.88
C GLY A 315 42.86 -0.55 -34.54
N GLY A 316 42.28 0.12 -33.55
CA GLY A 316 42.02 -0.42 -32.21
C GLY A 316 40.84 -1.40 -32.14
N GLY A 317 40.92 -2.52 -32.85
CA GLY A 317 39.98 -3.65 -32.74
C GLY A 317 40.18 -4.45 -31.45
N GLY A 318 39.89 -3.86 -30.29
CA GLY A 318 39.86 -4.55 -29.00
C GLY A 318 38.44 -4.91 -28.60
N ALA A 319 38.16 -6.22 -28.48
CA ALA A 319 36.88 -6.76 -28.00
C ALA A 319 36.42 -6.07 -26.70
N ARG A 320 35.17 -5.61 -26.67
CA ARG A 320 34.57 -4.94 -25.51
C ARG A 320 34.32 -5.90 -24.34
N THR A 321 34.71 -5.48 -23.15
CA THR A 321 34.01 -5.80 -21.90
C THR A 321 32.91 -4.78 -21.62
N VAL A 322 31.79 -5.29 -21.11
CA VAL A 322 30.42 -4.74 -21.00
C VAL A 322 30.26 -3.43 -20.17
N GLY A 323 31.34 -2.76 -19.75
CA GLY A 323 31.28 -1.63 -18.81
C GLY A 323 31.16 -0.23 -19.41
N ASP A 324 31.64 0.01 -20.63
CA ASP A 324 31.82 1.37 -21.19
C ASP A 324 30.74 1.73 -22.21
N ILE A 325 29.48 1.59 -21.84
CA ILE A 325 28.38 2.33 -22.48
C ILE A 325 27.96 3.36 -21.43
N GLU A 326 28.63 4.52 -21.43
CA GLU A 326 28.10 5.70 -20.75
C GLU A 326 26.83 6.11 -21.48
N LEU A 327 25.69 5.72 -20.91
CA LEU A 327 24.41 6.36 -21.16
C LEU A 327 24.50 7.81 -20.65
N PHE A 328 24.21 8.76 -21.54
CA PHE A 328 23.71 10.08 -21.13
C PHE A 328 22.32 9.95 -20.52
#